data_AF-A0A2S8BGQ6-F1
#
_entry.id   AF-A0A2S8BGQ6-F1
#
_cell.length_a   1.000
_cell.length_b   1.000
_cell.length_c   1.000
_cell.angle_alpha   90.00
_cell.angle_beta   90.00
_cell.angle_gamma   90.00
#
_symmetry.space_group_name_H-M   'P 1'
#
loop_
_entity.id
_entity.type
_entity.pdbx_description
1 polymer ?
#
loop_
_entity_poly.entity_id
_entity_poly.type
_entity_poly.pdbx_seq_one_letter_code
_entity_poly.pdbx_strand_id
1 'polypeptide(L)' 'MACASLRSWALEFTAAEGAGAHCQSGAQRLALGRIYNWLDEVLGGPDHTPEHTDHTKE' A
#
# COMPACT_ATOMS: atom_id res chain seq x y z
N MET A 1 11.74 1.87 -26.36
CA MET A 1 10.46 2.25 -25.73
C MET A 1 10.04 1.12 -24.80
N ALA A 2 10.42 1.20 -23.53
CA ALA A 2 9.97 0.21 -22.56
C ALA A 2 8.66 0.70 -21.95
N CYS A 3 7.59 -0.07 -22.15
CA CYS A 3 6.35 0.07 -21.40
C CYS A 3 6.61 -0.40 -19.95
N ALA A 4 7.42 0.34 -19.20
CA ALA A 4 7.87 -0.03 -17.85
C ALA A 4 6.92 0.50 -16.74
N SER A 5 5.80 1.14 -17.11
CA SER A 5 4.93 1.84 -16.16
C SER A 5 3.54 1.23 -15.95
N LEU A 6 3.25 0.06 -16.54
CA LEU A 6 2.01 -0.67 -16.24
C LEU A 6 2.19 -1.47 -14.94
N ARG A 7 2.08 -0.79 -13.80
CA ARG A 7 2.02 -1.48 -12.50
C ARG A 7 0.70 -2.24 -12.41
N SER A 8 0.78 -3.55 -12.18
CA SER A 8 -0.38 -4.39 -11.89
C SER A 8 -1.00 -3.98 -10.55
N TRP A 9 -2.33 -3.82 -10.54
CA TRP A 9 -3.12 -3.52 -9.35
C TRP A 9 -3.30 -4.72 -8.40
N ALA A 10 -2.90 -5.91 -8.86
CA ALA A 10 -3.05 -7.14 -8.11
C ALA A 10 -2.05 -7.19 -6.94
N LEU A 11 -2.57 -7.06 -5.72
CA LEU A 11 -1.81 -7.27 -4.50
C LEU A 11 -1.75 -8.76 -4.19
N GLU A 12 -0.53 -9.29 -4.05
CA GLU A 12 -0.33 -10.67 -3.60
C GLU A 12 -0.42 -10.75 -2.07
N PHE A 13 -1.08 -11.78 -1.59
CA PHE A 13 -1.31 -12.05 -0.19
C PHE A 13 -1.04 -13.53 0.09
N THR A 14 -0.34 -13.81 1.18
CA THR A 14 0.01 -15.17 1.58
C THR A 14 -0.67 -15.56 2.89
N ALA A 15 -0.86 -16.86 3.09
CA ALA A 15 -1.38 -17.37 4.36
C ALA A 15 -0.43 -17.03 5.54
N ALA A 16 0.88 -16.98 5.30
CA ALA A 16 1.90 -16.64 6.30
C ALA A 16 1.76 -15.20 6.82
N GLU A 17 1.24 -14.29 5.98
CA GLU A 17 0.94 -12.91 6.36
C GLU A 17 -0.41 -12.76 7.12
N GLY A 18 -1.08 -13.88 7.43
CA GLY A 18 -2.41 -13.88 8.04
C GLY A 18 -3.54 -13.60 7.04
N ALA A 19 -3.24 -13.54 5.74
CA ALA A 19 -4.19 -13.17 4.70
C ALA A 19 -4.91 -14.36 4.05
N GLY A 20 -4.86 -15.55 4.68
CA GLY A 20 -5.52 -16.76 4.18
C GLY A 20 -7.05 -16.75 4.28
N ALA A 21 -7.65 -15.77 4.98
CA ALA A 21 -9.10 -15.60 5.07
C ALA A 21 -9.64 -14.82 3.86
N HIS A 22 -10.89 -15.11 3.45
CA HIS A 22 -11.58 -14.34 2.42
C HIS A 22 -11.60 -12.85 2.76
N CYS A 23 -11.57 -12.00 1.72
CA CYS A 23 -11.47 -10.55 1.87
C CYS A 23 -10.36 -10.11 2.82
N GLN A 24 -9.22 -10.83 2.86
CA GLN A 24 -8.04 -10.44 3.63
C GLN A 24 -8.38 -10.12 5.10
N SER A 25 -9.44 -10.75 5.64
CA SER A 25 -10.05 -10.35 6.91
C SER A 25 -9.11 -10.52 8.11
N GLY A 26 -8.19 -11.49 8.02
CA GLY A 26 -7.12 -11.72 9.00
C GLY A 26 -5.88 -10.82 8.83
N ALA A 27 -5.79 -10.07 7.74
CA ALA A 27 -4.67 -9.18 7.41
C ALA A 27 -5.15 -7.78 6.98
N GLN A 28 -6.30 -7.33 7.48
CA GLN A 28 -6.93 -6.06 7.09
C GLN A 28 -5.97 -4.87 7.18
N ARG A 29 -5.17 -4.80 8.25
CA ARG A 29 -4.19 -3.73 8.45
C ARG A 29 -3.09 -3.74 7.37
N LEU A 30 -2.59 -4.93 7.02
CA LEU A 30 -1.59 -5.11 5.97
C LEU A 30 -2.17 -4.74 4.60
N ALA A 31 -3.39 -5.20 4.31
CA ALA A 31 -4.05 -4.96 3.04
C ALA A 31 -4.34 -3.47 2.82
N LEU A 32 -4.90 -2.79 3.82
CA LEU A 32 -5.15 -1.36 3.76
C LEU A 32 -3.84 -0.58 3.58
N GLY A 33 -2.77 -0.94 4.31
CA GLY A 33 -1.46 -0.30 4.16
C GLY A 33 -0.90 -0.39 2.75
N ARG A 34 -0.99 -1.58 2.11
CA ARG A 34 -0.54 -1.77 0.72
C ARG A 34 -1.38 -0.97 -0.28
N ILE A 35 -2.70 -0.91 -0.08
CA ILE A 35 -3.61 -0.14 -0.93
C ILE A 35 -3.28 1.36 -0.83
N TYR A 36 -3.13 1.90 0.38
CA TYR A 36 -2.83 3.31 0.55
C TYR A 36 -1.46 3.68 0.01
N ASN A 37 -0.43 2.85 0.23
CA ASN A 37 0.88 3.06 -0.38
C ASN A 37 0.81 3.08 -1.91
N TRP A 38 0.06 2.15 -2.52
CA TRP A 38 -0.16 2.17 -3.96
C TRP A 38 -0.92 3.42 -4.42
N LEU A 39 -1.94 3.86 -3.68
CA LEU A 39 -2.67 5.08 -3.98
C LEU A 39 -1.77 6.32 -3.91
N ASP A 40 -0.91 6.42 -2.88
CA ASP A 40 0.04 7.52 -2.72
C ASP A 40 1.03 7.55 -3.90
N GLU A 41 1.51 6.39 -4.34
CA GLU A 41 2.38 6.30 -5.52
C GLU A 41 1.67 6.70 -6.82
N VAL A 42 0.39 6.36 -6.98
CA VAL A 42 -0.39 6.65 -8.19
C VAL A 42 -0.87 8.10 -8.23
N LEU A 43 -1.29 8.64 -7.10
CA LEU A 43 -1.94 9.96 -7.00
C LEU A 43 -0.98 11.06 -6.55
N GLY A 44 0.04 10.73 -5.74
CA GLY A 44 1.00 11.70 -5.18
C GLY A 44 2.06 12.17 -6.17
N GLY A 45 2.33 11.42 -7.24
CA GLY A 45 3.41 11.76 -8.17
C GLY A 45 4.81 11.74 -7.52
N PRO A 46 5.88 11.98 -8.28
CA PRO A 46 7.27 11.79 -7.82
C PRO A 46 7.76 12.75 -6.71
N ASP A 47 6.90 13.66 -6.23
CA ASP A 47 7.23 14.71 -5.25
C ASP A 47 6.47 14.55 -3.91
N HIS A 48 5.61 13.54 -3.77
CA HIS A 48 4.90 13.33 -2.49
C HIS A 48 5.82 12.65 -1.46
N THR A 49 6.78 13.40 -0.92
CA THR A 49 7.47 13.01 0.30
C THR A 49 6.44 13.08 1.42
N PRO A 50 6.13 11.98 2.12
CA PRO A 50 5.19 12.04 3.24
C PRO A 50 5.82 12.97 4.29
N GLU A 51 5.22 14.15 4.46
CA GLU A 51 5.52 15.02 5.59
C GLU A 51 5.19 14.22 6.86
N HIS A 52 6.21 13.70 7.52
CA HIS A 52 6.09 13.11 8.84
C HIS A 52 5.79 14.26 9.81
N THR A 53 4.52 14.65 9.89
CA THR A 53 4.03 15.53 10.94
C THR A 53 4.23 14.80 12.26
N ASP A 54 5.33 15.14 12.94
CA ASP A 54 5.64 14.71 14.29
C ASP A 54 4.56 15.27 15.22
N HIS A 55 3.55 14.45 15.48
CA HIS A 55 2.57 14.72 16.52
C HIS A 55 3.09 14.25 17.90
N THR A 56 4.33 14.62 18.25
CA THR A 56 4.76 14.64 19.65
C THR A 56 4.26 15.95 20.26
N LYS A 57 2.99 15.96 20.68
CA LYS A 57 2.47 17.00 21.56
C LYS A 57 2.69 16.54 23.00
N GLU A 58 3.52 17.30 23.71
CA GLU A 58 3.74 17.23 25.16
C GLU A 58 2.45 17.14 25.98
#